data_AF-A0A5B7CKJ8-F1
#
_entry.id   AF-A0A5B7CKJ8-F1
#
_cell.length_a   1.000
_cell.length_b   1.000
_cell.length_c   1.000
_cell.angle_alpha   90.00
_cell.angle_beta   90.00
_cell.angle_gamma   90.00
#
_symmetry.space_group_name_H-M   'P 1'
#
loop_
_entity.id
_entity.type
_entity.pdbx_description
1 polymer ?
#
loop_
_entity_poly.entity_id
_entity_poly.type
_entity_poly.pdbx_seq_one_letter_code
_entity_poly.pdbx_strand_id
1 'polypeptide(L)'
;MEGKMLKGIQVAPVSKPSTRLLLLLLMMMILTVNGQDVGKGGIQVMEFQKDGVASWWTVAEYQGKLDPGRKMDSVTLCGRFKLYFLHSRSSFFQLWDRSLNMDAQLKGELWLDRVRPVIAHRWNFQPLEVKLRTYRWYHICFTYNHTDHRYLTYIDGELVYDMTYDVGRQIWGDYARLGQNEELMESYSGALSQARPEPCIFVLLPEK
;
A
#
# COMPACT_ATOMS: atom_id res chain seq x y z
N MET A 1 -20.35 -44.71 -23.94
CA MET A 1 -19.21 -44.78 -23.00
C MET A 1 -19.32 -43.59 -22.08
N GLU A 2 -19.94 -43.82 -20.93
CA GLU A 2 -20.17 -42.85 -19.88
C GLU A 2 -19.03 -42.94 -18.86
N GLY A 3 -18.40 -41.81 -18.56
CA GLY A 3 -17.41 -41.67 -17.48
C GLY A 3 -18.02 -40.86 -16.34
N LYS A 4 -18.39 -41.57 -15.26
CA LYS A 4 -18.99 -41.04 -14.02
C LYS A 4 -18.03 -40.15 -13.23
N MET A 5 -18.55 -39.04 -12.70
CA MET A 5 -17.95 -38.25 -11.62
C MET A 5 -17.82 -39.08 -10.33
N LEU A 6 -16.66 -39.00 -9.68
CA LEU A 6 -16.44 -39.49 -8.32
C LEU A 6 -16.91 -38.45 -7.29
N LYS A 7 -17.78 -38.89 -6.38
CA LYS A 7 -18.14 -38.22 -5.11
C LYS A 7 -17.14 -38.59 -4.02
N GLY A 8 -16.87 -37.62 -3.13
CA GLY A 8 -16.64 -37.89 -1.70
C GLY A 8 -15.20 -37.75 -1.21
N ILE A 9 -14.91 -36.62 -0.54
CA ILE A 9 -13.89 -36.59 0.53
C ILE A 9 -14.61 -36.20 1.82
N GLN A 10 -14.59 -37.12 2.78
CA GLN A 10 -14.97 -36.92 4.17
C GLN A 10 -13.85 -36.15 4.89
N VAL A 11 -14.23 -35.12 5.66
CA VAL A 11 -13.32 -34.49 6.63
C VAL A 11 -13.62 -35.11 8.00
N ALA A 12 -12.58 -35.70 8.60
CA ALA A 12 -12.62 -36.34 9.91
C ALA A 12 -12.92 -35.32 11.04
N PRO A 13 -13.52 -35.76 12.16
CA PRO A 13 -13.75 -34.89 13.31
C PRO A 13 -12.42 -34.57 13.98
N VAL A 14 -12.06 -33.28 13.98
CA VAL A 14 -10.95 -32.77 14.78
C VAL A 14 -11.36 -32.82 16.24
N SER A 15 -10.58 -33.56 17.03
CA SER A 15 -10.73 -33.66 18.48
C SER A 15 -10.61 -32.27 19.13
N LYS A 16 -11.53 -31.99 20.05
CA LYS A 16 -11.64 -30.73 20.79
C LYS A 16 -10.30 -30.35 21.45
N PRO A 17 -9.68 -29.22 21.10
CA PRO A 17 -8.68 -28.62 21.96
C PRO A 17 -9.39 -27.90 23.12
N SER A 18 -8.79 -28.05 24.31
CA SER A 18 -9.22 -27.47 25.58
C SER A 18 -9.64 -25.99 25.45
N THR A 19 -10.91 -25.72 25.77
CA THR A 19 -11.55 -24.40 25.77
C THR A 19 -11.00 -23.41 26.79
N ARG A 20 -9.94 -23.76 27.55
CA ARG A 20 -9.32 -22.85 28.53
C ARG A 20 -8.05 -22.16 28.06
N LEU A 21 -7.51 -22.50 26.88
CA LEU A 21 -6.32 -21.82 26.32
C LEU A 21 -6.64 -20.93 25.11
N LEU A 22 -7.85 -21.01 24.55
CA LEU A 22 -8.25 -20.24 23.37
C LEU A 22 -8.73 -18.82 23.68
N LEU A 23 -9.11 -18.54 24.94
CA LEU A 23 -9.56 -17.21 25.36
C LEU A 23 -8.40 -16.24 25.68
N LEU A 24 -7.20 -16.76 25.94
CA LEU A 24 -5.99 -15.94 26.20
C LEU A 24 -5.24 -15.59 24.90
N LEU A 25 -5.36 -16.40 23.85
CA LEU A 25 -4.79 -16.11 22.53
C LEU A 25 -5.70 -15.21 21.67
N LEU A 26 -7.00 -15.15 21.96
CA LEU A 26 -7.93 -14.23 21.27
C LEU A 26 -7.88 -12.80 21.81
N MET A 27 -7.16 -12.56 22.91
CA MET A 27 -7.10 -11.24 23.57
C MET A 27 -5.83 -10.44 23.23
N MET A 28 -4.98 -10.94 22.32
CA MET A 28 -3.63 -10.40 22.07
C MET A 28 -3.36 -9.89 20.64
N MET A 29 -4.38 -9.65 19.81
CA MET A 29 -4.20 -8.94 18.53
C MET A 29 -5.42 -8.08 18.14
N ILE A 30 -5.96 -7.34 19.10
CA ILE A 30 -6.52 -6.03 18.77
C ILE A 30 -5.45 -5.04 19.20
N LEU A 31 -4.42 -4.89 18.34
CA LEU A 31 -3.71 -3.61 18.29
C LEU A 31 -4.76 -2.62 17.80
N THR A 32 -5.53 -2.09 18.76
CA THR A 32 -5.91 -0.70 18.72
C THR A 32 -4.62 0.02 18.35
N VAL A 33 -4.52 0.47 17.10
CA VAL A 33 -3.70 1.63 16.81
C VAL A 33 -4.20 2.63 17.83
N ASN A 34 -3.44 2.81 18.92
CA ASN A 34 -3.72 3.83 19.90
C ASN A 34 -3.61 5.13 19.09
N GLY A 35 -4.75 5.55 18.53
CA GLY A 35 -4.98 6.90 18.11
C GLY A 35 -4.91 7.71 19.38
N GLN A 36 -3.68 7.95 19.86
CA GLN A 36 -3.42 9.09 20.71
C GLN A 36 -4.05 10.25 19.98
N ASP A 37 -4.99 10.91 20.65
CA ASP A 37 -5.53 12.20 20.25
C ASP A 37 -4.37 13.05 19.74
N VAL A 38 -4.27 13.15 18.41
CA VAL A 38 -3.22 13.93 17.76
C VAL A 38 -3.63 15.37 18.00
N GLY A 39 -3.13 15.91 19.11
CA GLY A 39 -3.19 17.32 19.43
C GLY A 39 -2.86 18.13 18.18
N LYS A 40 -3.70 19.13 17.90
CA LYS A 40 -3.69 20.00 16.72
C LYS A 40 -2.26 20.33 16.26
N GLY A 41 -1.72 19.58 15.30
CA GLY A 41 -0.48 19.91 14.58
C GLY A 41 0.67 18.88 14.60
N GLY A 42 0.58 17.75 15.31
CA GLY A 42 1.65 16.75 15.31
C GLY A 42 1.84 16.02 13.97
N ILE A 43 3.08 15.75 13.56
CA ILE A 43 3.39 14.84 12.44
C ILE A 43 3.09 13.41 12.91
N GLN A 44 2.14 12.75 12.26
CA GLN A 44 1.86 11.33 12.51
C GLN A 44 2.92 10.47 11.81
N VAL A 45 3.60 9.62 12.59
CA VAL A 45 4.53 8.60 12.10
C VAL A 45 3.93 7.23 12.39
N MET A 46 3.74 6.43 11.34
CA MET A 46 3.29 5.04 11.42
C MET A 46 4.49 4.14 11.19
N GLU A 47 4.68 3.15 12.05
CA GLU A 47 5.80 2.23 11.96
C GLU A 47 5.31 0.81 11.73
N PHE A 48 5.98 0.11 10.81
CA PHE A 48 5.62 -1.21 10.35
C PHE A 48 6.83 -2.13 10.48
N GLN A 49 6.63 -3.31 11.07
CA GLN A 49 7.61 -4.41 11.13
C GLN A 49 9.02 -3.97 11.52
N LYS A 50 9.15 -3.32 12.69
CA LYS A 50 10.44 -2.82 13.21
C LYS A 50 11.51 -3.89 13.38
N ASP A 51 11.08 -5.13 13.57
CA ASP A 51 11.92 -6.32 13.71
C ASP A 51 12.34 -6.92 12.36
N GLY A 52 11.83 -6.39 11.25
CA GLY A 52 12.09 -6.88 9.90
C GLY A 52 11.33 -8.16 9.54
N VAL A 53 10.42 -8.65 10.39
CA VAL A 53 9.66 -9.87 10.13
C VAL A 53 8.43 -9.54 9.29
N ALA A 54 8.37 -10.09 8.08
CA ALA A 54 7.23 -9.96 7.19
C ALA A 54 5.95 -10.49 7.87
N SER A 55 4.86 -9.72 7.80
CA SER A 55 3.61 -10.05 8.46
C SER A 55 2.41 -9.55 7.67
N TRP A 56 1.39 -10.40 7.55
CA TRP A 56 0.09 -10.06 6.97
C TRP A 56 -0.69 -9.04 7.79
N TRP A 57 -0.35 -8.90 9.08
CA TRP A 57 -1.17 -8.22 10.07
C TRP A 57 -0.73 -6.79 10.35
N THR A 58 0.43 -6.37 9.83
CA THR A 58 0.93 -5.00 10.00
C THR A 58 0.46 -4.12 8.84
N VAL A 59 -0.81 -3.77 8.87
CA VAL A 59 -1.48 -2.98 7.84
C VAL A 59 -2.19 -1.78 8.48
N ALA A 60 -2.19 -0.65 7.79
CA ALA A 60 -3.07 0.47 8.10
C ALA A 60 -4.05 0.67 6.93
N GLU A 61 -5.35 0.64 7.23
CA GLU A 61 -6.40 0.72 6.21
C GLU A 61 -7.11 2.07 6.26
N TYR A 62 -7.59 2.54 5.11
CA TYR A 62 -8.36 3.78 4.98
C TYR A 62 -9.48 3.65 3.95
N GLN A 63 -10.70 3.97 4.37
CA GLN A 63 -11.90 4.00 3.52
C GLN A 63 -12.65 5.34 3.58
N GLY A 64 -12.32 6.22 4.55
CA GLY A 64 -13.27 7.24 5.04
C GLY A 64 -13.76 8.30 4.04
N LYS A 65 -13.00 8.61 2.99
CA LYS A 65 -13.38 9.59 1.96
C LYS A 65 -13.15 9.10 0.52
N LEU A 66 -12.90 7.81 0.36
CA LEU A 66 -12.75 7.22 -0.96
C LEU A 66 -14.13 6.95 -1.52
N ASP A 67 -14.33 7.28 -2.79
CA ASP A 67 -15.60 7.12 -3.49
C ASP A 67 -15.32 6.36 -4.80
N PRO A 68 -15.87 5.14 -4.98
CA PRO A 68 -15.68 4.38 -6.21
C PRO A 68 -16.27 5.08 -7.44
N GLY A 69 -17.25 5.98 -7.28
CA GLY A 69 -17.81 6.77 -8.37
C GLY A 69 -16.93 7.95 -8.78
N ARG A 70 -15.94 8.32 -7.95
CA ARG A 70 -15.06 9.47 -8.21
C ARG A 70 -13.87 9.05 -9.06
N LYS A 71 -13.98 9.31 -10.35
CA LYS A 71 -12.87 9.19 -11.30
C LYS A 71 -11.92 10.38 -11.18
N MET A 72 -10.63 10.10 -11.21
CA MET A 72 -9.56 11.08 -11.09
C MET A 72 -8.79 11.15 -12.41
N ASP A 73 -8.86 12.31 -13.07
CA ASP A 73 -8.04 12.62 -14.24
C ASP A 73 -6.59 12.87 -13.86
N SER A 74 -6.34 13.48 -12.71
CA SER A 74 -5.01 13.70 -12.17
C SER A 74 -4.92 13.12 -10.76
N VAL A 75 -3.79 12.51 -10.44
CA VAL A 75 -3.52 11.90 -9.13
C VAL A 75 -2.09 12.15 -8.70
N THR A 76 -1.89 12.51 -7.43
CA THR A 76 -0.56 12.69 -6.83
C THR A 76 -0.43 11.91 -5.52
N LEU A 77 0.41 10.89 -5.51
CA LEU A 77 0.72 10.11 -4.32
C LEU A 77 2.03 10.57 -3.71
N CYS A 78 1.98 11.33 -2.62
CA CYS A 78 3.17 11.73 -1.87
C CYS A 78 3.24 11.08 -0.50
N GLY A 79 4.45 10.78 -0.04
CA GLY A 79 4.69 10.29 1.31
C GLY A 79 6.14 10.45 1.72
N ARG A 80 6.38 10.60 3.03
CA ARG A 80 7.72 10.44 3.60
C ARG A 80 7.87 9.04 4.14
N PHE A 81 9.00 8.41 3.85
CA PHE A 81 9.24 7.02 4.21
C PHE A 81 10.68 6.81 4.68
N LYS A 82 10.87 5.78 5.51
CA LYS A 82 12.16 5.31 5.98
C LYS A 82 12.15 3.80 6.01
N LEU A 83 13.06 3.16 5.28
CA LEU A 83 13.18 1.70 5.25
C LEU A 83 14.03 1.20 6.42
N TYR A 84 13.61 0.18 7.14
CA TYR A 84 14.42 -0.48 8.17
C TYR A 84 15.11 -1.71 7.59
N PHE A 85 14.32 -2.59 7.00
CA PHE A 85 14.75 -3.77 6.29
C PHE A 85 14.05 -3.79 4.94
N LEU A 86 14.71 -4.30 3.91
CA LEU A 86 14.01 -4.67 2.67
C LEU A 86 13.85 -6.17 2.63
N HIS A 87 12.61 -6.59 2.38
CA HIS A 87 12.34 -7.89 1.82
C HIS A 87 12.70 -7.89 0.33
N SER A 88 12.14 -8.79 -0.47
CA SER A 88 12.40 -8.77 -1.92
C SER A 88 11.88 -7.49 -2.59
N ARG A 89 10.83 -6.88 -2.03
CA ARG A 89 10.27 -5.57 -2.35
C ARG A 89 9.45 -5.04 -1.17
N SER A 90 9.22 -3.74 -1.08
CA SER A 90 8.34 -3.19 -0.06
C SER A 90 7.28 -2.31 -0.68
N SER A 91 6.02 -2.50 -0.30
CA SER A 91 4.91 -1.70 -0.80
C SER A 91 4.32 -0.85 0.31
N PHE A 92 4.41 0.46 0.16
CA PHE A 92 4.03 1.40 1.22
C PHE A 92 2.61 1.96 1.07
N PHE A 93 2.04 1.85 -0.13
CA PHE A 93 0.69 2.30 -0.43
C PHE A 93 0.05 1.45 -1.51
N GLN A 94 -1.26 1.23 -1.39
CA GLN A 94 -2.11 0.74 -2.46
C GLN A 94 -3.50 1.34 -2.38
N LEU A 95 -4.05 1.69 -3.54
CA LEU A 95 -5.44 1.99 -3.81
C LEU A 95 -6.06 0.83 -4.58
N TRP A 96 -7.22 0.38 -4.12
CA TRP A 96 -7.98 -0.73 -4.65
C TRP A 96 -9.41 -0.28 -4.94
N ASP A 97 -9.99 -0.84 -6.00
CA ASP A 97 -11.44 -0.90 -6.20
C ASP A 97 -11.91 -2.33 -5.93
N ARG A 98 -12.51 -2.54 -4.74
CA ARG A 98 -13.03 -3.84 -4.32
C ARG A 98 -14.24 -4.27 -5.13
N SER A 99 -15.04 -3.33 -5.63
CA SER A 99 -16.30 -3.64 -6.32
C SER A 99 -16.07 -4.34 -7.66
N LEU A 100 -15.01 -3.95 -8.36
CA LEU A 100 -14.61 -4.54 -9.63
C LEU A 100 -13.51 -5.60 -9.48
N ASN A 101 -13.07 -5.88 -8.24
CA ASN A 101 -11.91 -6.72 -7.95
C ASN A 101 -10.68 -6.32 -8.79
N MET A 102 -10.47 -5.02 -8.91
CA MET A 102 -9.40 -4.46 -9.75
C MET A 102 -8.24 -4.04 -8.87
N ASP A 103 -7.37 -5.00 -8.60
CA ASP A 103 -6.22 -4.82 -7.75
C ASP A 103 -5.30 -3.70 -8.28
N ALA A 104 -4.75 -2.92 -7.35
CA ALA A 104 -3.66 -1.96 -7.56
C ALA A 104 -3.95 -0.86 -8.62
N GLN A 105 -5.10 -0.20 -8.53
CA GLN A 105 -5.38 1.02 -9.33
C GLN A 105 -4.27 2.06 -9.18
N LEU A 106 -3.70 2.15 -7.98
CA LEU A 106 -2.46 2.87 -7.70
C LEU A 106 -1.68 2.10 -6.63
N LYS A 107 -0.40 1.81 -6.84
CA LYS A 107 0.48 1.15 -5.86
C LYS A 107 1.84 1.82 -5.86
N GLY A 108 2.42 1.99 -4.68
CA GLY A 108 3.81 2.44 -4.52
C GLY A 108 4.67 1.29 -4.03
N GLU A 109 5.63 0.85 -4.85
CA GLU A 109 6.58 -0.20 -4.49
C GLU A 109 8.02 0.31 -4.56
N LEU A 110 8.84 -0.19 -3.63
CA LEU A 110 10.20 0.26 -3.38
C LEU A 110 11.15 -0.93 -3.35
N TRP A 111 12.31 -0.71 -3.96
CA TRP A 111 13.53 -1.50 -3.82
C TRP A 111 14.67 -0.56 -3.43
N LEU A 112 15.83 -1.12 -3.07
CA LEU A 112 17.02 -0.30 -2.81
C LEU A 112 17.50 0.47 -4.03
N ASP A 113 17.31 -0.06 -5.24
CA ASP A 113 17.90 0.45 -6.48
C ASP A 113 16.88 0.97 -7.50
N ARG A 114 15.59 0.82 -7.22
CA ARG A 114 14.50 1.22 -8.13
C ARG A 114 13.23 1.48 -7.35
N VAL A 115 12.33 2.24 -7.95
CA VAL A 115 10.94 2.35 -7.50
C VAL A 115 10.02 1.84 -8.60
N ARG A 116 8.82 1.41 -8.21
CA ARG A 116 7.79 1.00 -9.15
C ARG A 116 6.45 1.58 -8.70
N PRO A 117 5.96 2.63 -9.37
CA PRO A 117 4.53 2.88 -9.38
C PRO A 117 3.82 1.73 -10.10
N VAL A 118 2.67 1.33 -9.60
CA VAL A 118 1.68 0.60 -10.38
C VAL A 118 0.52 1.54 -10.58
N ILE A 119 0.14 1.80 -11.82
CA ILE A 119 -1.04 2.58 -12.15
C ILE A 119 -1.89 1.73 -13.08
N ALA A 120 -3.13 1.45 -12.64
CA ALA A 120 -4.06 0.53 -13.27
C ALA A 120 -3.46 -0.88 -13.48
N HIS A 121 -2.87 -1.14 -14.65
CA HIS A 121 -2.34 -2.46 -15.04
C HIS A 121 -0.88 -2.40 -15.50
N ARG A 122 -0.19 -1.28 -15.26
CA ARG A 122 1.17 -1.06 -15.73
C ARG A 122 2.19 -1.14 -14.60
N TRP A 123 3.22 -1.95 -14.84
CA TRP A 123 4.36 -2.14 -13.94
C TRP A 123 5.63 -1.58 -14.57
N ASN A 124 5.95 -0.31 -14.30
CA ASN A 124 7.15 0.33 -14.83
C ASN A 124 8.21 0.46 -13.75
N PHE A 125 9.30 -0.28 -13.89
CA PHE A 125 10.47 -0.10 -13.04
C PHE A 125 11.21 1.18 -13.41
N GLN A 126 11.50 1.98 -12.41
CA GLN A 126 12.22 3.24 -12.54
C GLN A 126 13.53 3.10 -11.79
N PRO A 127 14.65 2.86 -12.50
CA PRO A 127 15.94 2.74 -11.85
C PRO A 127 16.27 4.06 -11.14
N LEU A 128 16.85 3.97 -9.96
CA LEU A 128 17.35 5.13 -9.23
C LEU A 128 18.85 5.28 -9.49
N GLU A 129 19.26 6.47 -9.89
CA GLU A 129 20.69 6.81 -9.96
C GLU A 129 21.33 6.72 -8.57
N VAL A 130 20.62 7.23 -7.55
CA VAL A 130 21.02 7.16 -6.15
C VAL A 130 20.19 6.12 -5.43
N LYS A 131 20.85 5.03 -5.02
CA LYS A 131 20.23 3.95 -4.25
C LYS A 131 19.67 4.46 -2.92
N LEU A 132 18.49 3.97 -2.55
CA LEU A 132 17.92 4.15 -1.22
C LEU A 132 18.80 3.46 -0.17
N ARG A 133 18.79 3.99 1.04
CA ARG A 133 19.51 3.46 2.19
C ARG A 133 18.54 3.23 3.34
N THR A 134 18.80 2.19 4.11
CA THR A 134 18.04 1.93 5.33
C THR A 134 18.28 3.04 6.37
N TYR A 135 17.33 3.21 7.27
CA TYR A 135 17.33 4.18 8.36
C TYR A 135 17.42 5.66 7.96
N ARG A 136 17.30 5.98 6.66
CA ARG A 136 17.22 7.35 6.14
C ARG A 136 15.79 7.71 5.72
N TRP A 137 15.38 8.94 6.03
CA TRP A 137 14.14 9.51 5.54
C TRP A 137 14.27 9.96 4.09
N TYR A 138 13.24 9.67 3.31
CA TYR A 138 13.05 10.13 1.94
C TYR A 138 11.65 10.72 1.79
N HIS A 139 11.47 11.57 0.81
CA HIS A 139 10.17 12.03 0.33
C HIS A 139 9.97 11.52 -1.10
N ILE A 140 8.85 10.87 -1.39
CA ILE A 140 8.54 10.40 -2.74
C ILE A 140 7.18 10.91 -3.16
N CYS A 141 7.07 11.32 -4.42
CA CYS A 141 5.81 11.64 -5.06
C CYS A 141 5.71 10.92 -6.40
N PHE A 142 4.55 10.31 -6.67
CA PHE A 142 4.17 9.82 -7.99
C PHE A 142 3.01 10.65 -8.49
N THR A 143 3.10 11.18 -9.71
CA THR A 143 1.98 11.90 -10.34
C THR A 143 1.58 11.21 -11.63
N TYR A 144 0.29 11.24 -11.92
CA TYR A 144 -0.25 10.82 -13.20
C TYR A 144 -1.36 11.77 -13.63
N ASN A 145 -1.31 12.21 -14.89
CA ASN A 145 -2.37 12.97 -15.52
C ASN A 145 -2.88 12.19 -16.75
N HIS A 146 -4.18 11.97 -16.77
CA HIS A 146 -4.87 11.17 -17.78
C HIS A 146 -5.09 11.92 -19.08
N THR A 147 -5.19 13.25 -19.02
CA THR A 147 -5.43 14.10 -20.21
C THR A 147 -4.20 14.18 -21.11
N ASP A 148 -3.01 14.32 -20.53
CA ASP A 148 -1.74 14.36 -21.29
C ASP A 148 -0.96 13.02 -21.22
N HIS A 149 -1.53 12.03 -20.52
CA HIS A 149 -0.95 10.73 -20.28
C HIS A 149 0.42 10.78 -19.60
N ARG A 150 0.73 11.83 -18.86
CA ARG A 150 2.05 12.05 -18.29
C ARG A 150 2.18 11.45 -16.90
N TYR A 151 3.28 10.75 -16.68
CA TYR A 151 3.64 10.12 -15.44
C TYR A 151 4.97 10.70 -14.95
N LEU A 152 5.03 11.16 -13.70
CA LEU A 152 6.24 11.73 -13.10
C LEU A 152 6.54 11.08 -11.76
N THR A 153 7.83 10.90 -11.46
CA THR A 153 8.29 10.53 -10.12
C THR A 153 9.27 11.54 -9.60
N TYR A 154 9.06 11.94 -8.35
CA TYR A 154 9.95 12.81 -7.61
C TYR A 154 10.50 12.11 -6.38
N ILE A 155 11.80 12.26 -6.11
CA ILE A 155 12.43 11.83 -4.86
C ILE A 155 13.15 13.01 -4.25
N ASP A 156 12.87 13.28 -2.98
CA ASP A 156 13.39 14.41 -2.21
C ASP A 156 13.16 15.78 -2.91
N GLY A 157 12.11 15.86 -3.73
CA GLY A 157 11.75 17.06 -4.49
C GLY A 157 12.31 17.12 -5.91
N GLU A 158 13.24 16.24 -6.26
CA GLU A 158 13.88 16.20 -7.58
C GLU A 158 13.13 15.25 -8.53
N LEU A 159 12.91 15.67 -9.77
CA LEU A 159 12.33 14.83 -10.81
C LEU A 159 13.32 13.74 -11.22
N VAL A 160 12.99 12.48 -10.95
CA VAL A 160 13.85 11.32 -11.27
C VAL A 160 13.35 10.49 -12.44
N TYR A 161 12.09 10.68 -12.85
CA TYR A 161 11.50 9.93 -13.95
C TYR A 161 10.34 10.71 -14.59
N ASP A 162 10.28 10.71 -15.93
CA ASP A 162 9.24 11.33 -16.74
C ASP A 162 8.92 10.40 -17.92
N MET A 163 7.65 10.07 -18.09
CA MET A 163 7.18 9.30 -19.24
C MET A 163 5.78 9.71 -19.66
N THR A 164 5.45 9.46 -20.92
CA THR A 164 4.08 9.53 -21.44
C THR A 164 3.58 8.11 -21.69
N TYR A 165 2.45 7.76 -21.10
CA TYR A 165 1.80 6.47 -21.28
C TYR A 165 0.29 6.54 -21.01
N ASP A 166 -0.49 6.12 -22.00
CA ASP A 166 -1.93 6.01 -21.87
C ASP A 166 -2.30 4.71 -21.11
N VAL A 167 -2.83 4.86 -19.91
CA VAL A 167 -3.30 3.73 -19.09
C VAL A 167 -4.72 3.27 -19.50
N GLY A 168 -5.34 3.93 -20.48
CA GLY A 168 -6.62 3.60 -21.09
C GLY A 168 -7.84 3.96 -20.25
N ARG A 169 -7.65 4.45 -19.02
CA ARG A 169 -8.74 4.84 -18.11
C ARG A 169 -8.28 5.81 -17.02
N GLN A 170 -9.22 6.57 -16.46
CA GLN A 170 -9.02 7.35 -15.24
C GLN A 170 -8.74 6.45 -14.04
N ILE A 171 -8.24 7.02 -12.95
CA ILE A 171 -7.96 6.30 -11.70
C ILE A 171 -9.13 6.47 -10.73
N TRP A 172 -9.51 5.41 -10.01
CA TRP A 172 -10.52 5.44 -8.96
C TRP A 172 -10.25 4.32 -7.94
N GLY A 173 -10.95 4.32 -6.81
CA GLY A 173 -10.86 3.27 -5.80
C GLY A 173 -11.66 3.61 -4.54
N ASP A 174 -12.05 2.59 -3.79
CA ASP A 174 -12.86 2.69 -2.57
C ASP A 174 -12.10 2.29 -1.30
N TYR A 175 -10.87 1.79 -1.45
CA TYR A 175 -10.11 1.23 -0.35
C TYR A 175 -8.62 1.52 -0.54
N ALA A 176 -7.97 2.05 0.50
CA ALA A 176 -6.53 2.24 0.54
C ALA A 176 -5.90 1.50 1.72
N ARG A 177 -4.66 1.03 1.52
CA ARG A 177 -3.88 0.35 2.55
C ARG A 177 -2.41 0.74 2.51
N LEU A 178 -1.76 0.67 3.67
CA LEU A 178 -0.33 0.92 3.89
C LEU A 178 0.29 -0.26 4.64
N GLY A 179 1.61 -0.41 4.49
CA GLY A 179 2.37 -1.37 5.29
C GLY A 179 2.44 -2.75 4.64
N GLN A 180 1.31 -3.42 4.48
CA GLN A 180 1.26 -4.74 3.86
C GLN A 180 0.23 -4.79 2.74
N ASN A 181 0.64 -5.33 1.59
CA ASN A 181 -0.17 -5.38 0.39
C ASN A 181 -0.57 -6.82 -0.02
N GLU A 182 -0.23 -7.27 -1.23
CA GLU A 182 -0.79 -8.49 -1.84
C GLU A 182 -0.08 -9.75 -1.38
N GLU A 183 1.25 -9.68 -1.25
CA GLU A 183 2.09 -10.83 -0.92
C GLU A 183 2.85 -10.57 0.37
N LEU A 184 3.13 -11.61 1.15
CA LEU A 184 3.93 -11.49 2.37
C LEU A 184 5.30 -10.84 2.08
N MET A 185 5.86 -11.10 0.90
CA MET A 185 7.13 -10.56 0.44
C MET A 185 7.07 -9.08 0.01
N GLU A 186 5.87 -8.47 -0.03
CA GLU A 186 5.66 -7.04 -0.28
C GLU A 186 5.57 -6.21 1.01
N SER A 187 5.73 -6.85 2.15
CA SER A 187 5.73 -6.22 3.46
C SER A 187 6.69 -5.04 3.54
N TYR A 188 6.17 -3.93 4.05
CA TYR A 188 6.93 -2.73 4.33
C TYR A 188 7.47 -2.81 5.76
N SER A 189 8.79 -2.86 5.88
CA SER A 189 9.49 -2.70 7.14
C SER A 189 10.12 -1.31 7.19
N GLY A 190 9.53 -0.42 8.00
CA GLY A 190 9.90 0.99 7.98
C GLY A 190 8.97 1.91 8.75
N ALA A 191 9.15 3.21 8.53
CA ALA A 191 8.29 4.25 9.03
C ALA A 191 7.72 5.09 7.88
N LEU A 192 6.42 5.39 7.94
CA LEU A 192 5.72 6.29 7.04
C LEU A 192 5.23 7.51 7.81
N SER A 193 5.30 8.70 7.22
CA SER A 193 4.71 9.89 7.82
C SER A 193 4.03 10.78 6.79
N GLN A 194 3.00 11.52 7.24
CA GLN A 194 2.42 12.60 6.45
C GLN A 194 3.48 13.64 6.04
N ALA A 195 3.44 14.06 4.79
CA ALA A 195 3.95 15.37 4.42
C ALA A 195 2.84 16.39 4.77
N ARG A 196 2.93 17.08 5.92
CA ARG A 196 1.91 18.06 6.37
C ARG A 196 2.46 19.49 6.35
N PRO A 197 1.58 20.52 6.25
CA PRO A 197 0.62 20.81 7.33
C PRO A 197 -0.85 21.06 6.92
N GLU A 198 -1.40 20.44 5.88
CA GLU A 198 -2.87 20.26 5.70
C GLU A 198 -3.15 18.77 5.38
N PRO A 199 -4.38 18.21 5.45
CA PRO A 199 -4.58 16.78 5.70
C PRO A 199 -4.18 15.90 4.50
N CYS A 200 -2.88 15.70 4.35
CA CYS A 200 -2.20 14.99 3.29
C CYS A 200 -1.64 13.71 3.91
N ILE A 201 -2.46 12.65 3.98
CA ILE A 201 -1.93 11.28 4.13
C ILE A 201 -1.66 10.75 2.73
N PHE A 202 -2.54 11.00 1.76
CA PHE A 202 -2.34 10.80 0.33
C PHE A 202 -3.26 11.77 -0.42
N VAL A 203 -2.69 12.55 -1.34
CA VAL A 203 -3.39 13.61 -2.05
C VAL A 203 -3.94 13.03 -3.36
N LEU A 204 -5.03 12.27 -3.26
CA LEU A 204 -5.91 12.06 -4.40
C LEU A 204 -6.65 13.39 -4.70
N LEU A 205 -5.92 14.43 -5.09
CA LEU A 205 -6.52 15.66 -5.58
C LEU A 205 -6.75 15.48 -7.08
N PRO A 206 -8.01 15.49 -7.54
CA PRO A 206 -8.24 15.93 -8.90
C PRO A 206 -7.80 17.39 -8.96
N GLU A 207 -6.80 17.68 -9.79
CA GLU A 207 -6.62 19.04 -10.27
C GLU A 207 -7.93 19.45 -10.97
N LYS A 208 -8.48 20.59 -10.55
CA LYS A 208 -9.73 21.13 -11.12
C LYS A 208 -9.51 21.70 -12.51
#